data_AF-A0A852VRB3-F1
#
_entry.id   AF-A0A852VRB3-F1
#
_cell.length_a   1.000
_cell.length_b   1.000
_cell.length_c   1.000
_cell.angle_alpha   90.00
_cell.angle_beta   90.00
_cell.angle_gamma   90.00
#
_symmetry.space_group_name_H-M   'P 1'
#
loop_
_entity.id
_entity.type
_entity.pdbx_description
1 polymer ?
#
loop_
_entity_poly.entity_id
_entity_poly.type
_entity_poly.pdbx_seq_one_letter_code
_entity_poly.pdbx_strand_id
1 'polypeptide(L)'
;MDAVEWARTVGSEDEHGLRDLEDVVLWKHPDNGARLKWDEDRGLGLYGVFVVAYGFAACAPVVGPAVFSGATYRGILGDGEVDVDSAFPLTAVAFIVGVVFLVGMLVQWWRERSRSTAVLVFAVLAVVCGLVTLLLANDYTDEFRGNATLLLIPVWIVIAVGVVVALAHVASPAESRRARLATKGLADESRALLLGERDAALRVLSDRGMVTGHDLASLSARALGELHVATEDARGE
;
A
#
# COMPACT_ATOMS: atom_id res chain seq x y z
N MET A 1 11.43 -13.14 -24.90
CA MET A 1 10.35 -14.13 -24.97
C MET A 1 9.05 -13.37 -24.96
N ASP A 2 8.38 -13.34 -26.10
CA ASP A 2 7.07 -12.71 -26.27
C ASP A 2 5.96 -13.60 -25.67
N ALA A 3 4.74 -13.07 -25.54
CA ALA A 3 3.62 -13.78 -24.92
C ALA A 3 3.15 -14.99 -25.74
N VAL A 4 3.35 -14.96 -27.06
CA VAL A 4 2.97 -16.04 -27.97
C VAL A 4 3.94 -17.22 -27.83
N GLU A 5 5.24 -16.95 -27.75
CA GLU A 5 6.30 -17.91 -27.49
C GLU A 5 6.13 -18.55 -26.12
N TRP A 6 5.83 -17.75 -25.10
CA TRP A 6 5.45 -18.27 -23.79
C TRP A 6 4.21 -19.17 -23.86
N ALA A 7 3.14 -18.74 -24.53
CA ALA A 7 1.92 -19.53 -24.68
C ALA A 7 2.11 -20.84 -25.46
N ARG A 8 3.17 -20.97 -26.28
CA ARG A 8 3.54 -22.22 -26.96
C ARG A 8 4.34 -23.17 -26.08
N THR A 9 5.11 -22.63 -25.13
CA THR A 9 6.10 -23.38 -24.35
C THR A 9 5.60 -23.79 -22.97
N VAL A 10 4.63 -23.04 -22.44
CA VAL A 10 4.02 -23.28 -21.13
C VAL A 10 3.41 -24.69 -21.04
N GLY A 11 3.63 -25.40 -19.93
CA GLY A 11 3.16 -26.77 -19.71
C GLY A 11 1.67 -26.82 -19.37
N SER A 12 1.04 -28.00 -19.43
CA SER A 12 -0.32 -28.20 -18.90
C SER A 12 -0.33 -28.57 -17.42
N GLU A 13 0.84 -28.89 -16.85
CA GLU A 13 0.96 -29.39 -15.48
C GLU A 13 1.24 -28.29 -14.46
N ASP A 14 1.73 -27.12 -14.87
CA ASP A 14 1.93 -26.03 -13.93
C ASP A 14 0.66 -25.17 -13.77
N GLU A 15 0.51 -24.54 -12.59
CA GLU A 15 -0.59 -23.62 -12.27
C GLU A 15 -0.50 -22.34 -13.09
N HIS A 16 -0.80 -22.43 -14.38
CA HIS A 16 -0.67 -21.33 -15.33
C HIS A 16 -2.01 -20.66 -15.56
N GLY A 17 -2.19 -19.52 -14.91
CA GLY A 17 -3.42 -18.74 -14.99
C GLY A 17 -3.39 -17.69 -16.10
N LEU A 18 -4.56 -17.14 -16.41
CA LEU A 18 -4.71 -15.92 -17.23
C LEU A 18 -3.89 -14.74 -16.67
N ARG A 19 -3.56 -14.79 -15.37
CA ARG A 19 -2.64 -13.87 -14.69
C ARG A 19 -1.20 -13.93 -15.22
N ASP A 20 -0.64 -15.13 -15.42
CA ASP A 20 0.75 -15.28 -15.85
C ASP A 20 0.93 -14.80 -17.29
N LEU A 21 -0.06 -15.06 -18.14
CA LEU A 21 -0.13 -14.50 -19.49
C LEU A 21 -0.07 -12.97 -19.43
N GLU A 22 -0.88 -12.38 -18.56
CA GLU A 22 -0.95 -10.92 -18.43
C GLU A 22 0.36 -10.34 -17.90
N ASP A 23 1.03 -11.01 -16.96
CA ASP A 23 2.36 -10.60 -16.50
C ASP A 23 3.40 -10.70 -17.62
N VAL A 24 3.35 -11.73 -18.46
CA VAL A 24 4.27 -11.85 -19.62
C VAL A 24 4.02 -10.72 -20.63
N VAL A 25 2.77 -10.47 -21.01
CA VAL A 25 2.39 -9.38 -21.93
C VAL A 25 2.86 -8.04 -21.37
N LEU A 26 2.59 -7.77 -20.10
CA LEU A 26 2.87 -6.47 -19.50
C LEU A 26 4.36 -6.23 -19.24
N TRP A 27 5.13 -7.25 -18.84
CA TRP A 27 6.50 -7.05 -18.35
C TRP A 27 7.60 -7.52 -19.29
N LYS A 28 7.34 -8.49 -20.18
CA LYS A 28 8.36 -9.01 -21.10
C LYS A 28 8.38 -8.32 -22.46
N HIS A 29 7.40 -7.45 -22.74
CA HIS A 29 7.46 -6.59 -23.91
C HIS A 29 8.63 -5.59 -23.78
N PRO A 30 9.57 -5.53 -24.74
CA PRO A 30 10.83 -4.80 -24.60
C PRO A 30 10.64 -3.32 -24.27
N ASP A 31 9.66 -2.66 -24.88
CA ASP A 31 9.40 -1.24 -24.64
C ASP A 31 8.75 -0.98 -23.27
N ASN A 32 7.89 -1.88 -22.79
CA ASN A 32 7.23 -1.69 -21.50
C ASN A 32 8.16 -2.10 -20.35
N GLY A 33 8.94 -3.16 -20.53
CA GLY A 33 9.96 -3.60 -19.57
C GLY A 33 11.06 -2.56 -19.36
N ALA A 34 11.54 -1.91 -20.43
CA ALA A 34 12.52 -0.84 -20.32
C ALA A 34 11.96 0.39 -19.57
N ARG A 35 10.70 0.74 -19.82
CA ARG A 35 10.00 1.83 -19.14
C ARG A 35 9.79 1.53 -17.65
N LEU A 36 9.34 0.31 -17.34
CA LEU A 36 9.14 -0.14 -15.96
C LEU A 36 10.46 -0.18 -15.19
N LYS A 37 11.55 -0.66 -15.82
CA LYS A 37 12.88 -0.64 -15.23
C LYS A 37 13.39 0.79 -14.97
N TRP A 38 13.13 1.72 -15.89
CA TRP A 38 13.51 3.13 -15.71
C TRP A 38 12.74 3.81 -14.57
N ASP A 39 11.44 3.50 -14.44
CA ASP A 39 10.62 3.96 -13.32
C ASP A 39 11.04 3.29 -12.00
N GLU A 40 11.49 2.04 -12.03
CA GLU A 40 12.03 1.31 -10.88
C GLU A 40 13.37 1.92 -10.42
N ASP A 41 14.28 2.23 -11.35
CA ASP A 41 15.58 2.86 -11.10
C ASP A 41 15.45 4.29 -10.56
N ARG A 42 14.53 5.11 -11.11
CA ARG A 42 14.19 6.42 -10.54
C ARG A 42 13.46 6.31 -9.21
N GLY A 43 12.63 5.28 -9.08
CA GLY A 43 11.89 4.95 -7.88
C GLY A 43 12.82 4.67 -6.71
N LEU A 44 13.90 3.92 -6.91
CA LEU A 44 14.84 3.49 -5.87
C LEU A 44 15.44 4.63 -5.03
N GLY A 45 15.84 5.74 -5.66
CA GLY A 45 16.40 6.89 -4.94
C GLY A 45 15.37 7.63 -4.07
N LEU A 46 14.18 7.88 -4.63
CA LEU A 46 13.05 8.46 -3.90
C LEU A 46 12.49 7.50 -2.85
N TYR A 47 12.52 6.21 -3.13
CA TYR A 47 12.08 5.14 -2.24
C TYR A 47 12.98 5.06 -1.01
N GLY A 48 14.31 5.21 -1.16
CA GLY A 48 15.23 5.30 -0.03
C GLY A 48 14.89 6.45 0.92
N VAL A 49 14.66 7.65 0.39
CA VAL A 49 14.23 8.82 1.19
C VAL A 49 12.87 8.56 1.84
N PHE A 50 11.93 7.95 1.09
CA PHE A 50 10.61 7.62 1.60
C PHE A 50 10.67 6.59 2.72
N VAL A 51 11.52 5.57 2.63
CA VAL A 51 11.73 4.55 3.66
C VAL A 51 12.31 5.16 4.93
N VAL A 52 13.30 6.05 4.82
CA VAL A 52 13.86 6.75 5.99
C VAL A 52 12.80 7.65 6.63
N ALA A 53 12.10 8.46 5.83
CA ALA A 53 11.01 9.30 6.33
C ALA A 53 9.88 8.46 6.96
N TYR A 54 9.56 7.31 6.36
CA TYR A 54 8.59 6.35 6.88
C TYR A 54 9.03 5.76 8.21
N GLY A 55 10.31 5.38 8.34
CA GLY A 55 10.88 4.89 9.59
C GLY A 55 10.76 5.93 10.71
N PHE A 56 11.14 7.17 10.44
CA PHE A 56 10.99 8.27 11.40
C PHE A 56 9.53 8.54 11.76
N ALA A 57 8.64 8.57 10.76
CA ALA A 57 7.21 8.78 10.97
C ALA A 57 6.55 7.62 11.72
N ALA A 58 7.05 6.38 11.58
CA ALA A 58 6.57 5.21 12.32
C ALA A 58 6.95 5.25 13.80
N CYS A 59 8.09 5.85 14.11
CA CYS A 59 8.51 6.05 15.48
C CYS A 59 7.76 7.21 16.16
N ALA A 60 7.24 8.19 15.40
CA ALA A 60 6.61 9.38 15.98
C ALA A 60 5.39 9.08 16.88
N PRO A 61 4.43 8.21 16.49
CA PRO A 61 3.32 7.83 17.37
C PRO A 61 3.77 7.13 18.67
N VAL A 62 4.93 6.46 18.65
CA VAL A 62 5.48 5.76 19.82
C VAL A 62 5.99 6.74 20.89
N VAL A 63 6.30 7.98 20.50
CA VAL A 63 6.78 9.02 21.42
C VAL A 63 5.75 9.33 22.50
N GLY A 64 4.45 9.38 22.17
CA GLY A 64 3.40 9.67 23.15
C GLY A 64 3.37 8.68 24.32
N PRO A 65 3.17 7.37 24.06
CA PRO A 65 3.20 6.38 25.11
C PRO A 65 4.53 6.33 25.84
N ALA A 66 5.65 6.53 25.13
CA ALA A 66 6.99 6.56 25.73
C ALA A 66 7.18 7.71 26.73
N VAL A 67 6.64 8.90 26.43
CA VAL A 67 6.70 10.08 27.30
C VAL A 67 5.88 9.87 28.56
N PHE A 68 4.65 9.37 28.45
CA PHE A 68 3.76 9.20 29.61
C PHE A 68 3.95 7.88 30.38
N SER A 69 4.62 6.87 29.83
CA SER A 69 4.88 5.61 30.55
C SER A 69 6.10 5.66 31.47
N GLY A 70 6.94 6.70 31.37
CA GLY A 70 8.21 6.81 32.11
C GLY A 70 9.26 5.75 31.76
N ALA A 71 8.94 4.77 30.92
CA ALA A 71 9.75 3.57 30.69
C ALA A 71 10.87 3.77 29.65
N THR A 72 10.67 4.62 28.65
CA THR A 72 11.63 4.76 27.54
C THR A 72 12.67 5.86 27.77
N TYR A 73 12.38 6.86 28.60
CA TYR A 73 13.26 8.03 28.77
C TYR A 73 14.21 7.96 29.97
N ARG A 74 13.90 7.19 31.02
CA ARG A 74 14.85 6.89 32.12
C ARG A 74 16.15 6.24 31.61
N GLY A 75 16.10 5.53 30.48
CA GLY A 75 17.26 4.87 29.88
C GLY A 75 18.11 5.73 28.93
N ILE A 76 17.55 6.79 28.33
CA ILE A 76 18.21 7.56 27.24
C ILE A 76 18.76 8.92 27.71
N LEU A 77 18.08 9.61 28.65
CA LEU A 77 18.48 10.94 29.15
C LEU A 77 18.93 10.94 30.63
N GLY A 78 19.02 9.76 31.25
CA GLY A 78 19.28 9.59 32.68
C GLY A 78 18.01 9.48 33.51
N ASP A 79 18.16 9.30 34.84
CA ASP A 79 17.06 9.09 35.82
C ASP A 79 16.04 10.24 35.94
N GLY A 80 16.12 11.26 35.08
CA GLY A 80 15.23 12.42 35.09
C GLY A 80 13.84 12.07 34.54
N GLU A 81 12.81 12.33 35.35
CA GLU A 81 11.42 12.33 34.89
C GLU A 81 11.20 13.55 33.97
N VAL A 82 10.48 13.34 32.86
CA VAL A 82 10.12 14.44 31.95
C VAL A 82 9.06 15.27 32.65
N ASP A 83 9.36 16.55 32.82
CA ASP A 83 8.39 17.50 33.38
C ASP A 83 7.13 17.54 32.51
N VAL A 84 5.97 17.63 33.17
CA VAL A 84 4.65 17.60 32.54
C VAL A 84 4.53 18.74 31.51
N ASP A 85 5.13 19.89 31.81
CA ASP A 85 5.16 21.07 30.93
C ASP A 85 5.88 20.81 29.60
N SER A 86 6.80 19.84 29.56
CA SER A 86 7.50 19.42 28.33
C SER A 86 6.86 18.20 27.65
N ALA A 87 6.22 17.33 28.42
CA ALA A 87 5.60 16.10 27.94
C ALA A 87 4.47 16.35 26.93
N PHE A 88 3.57 17.30 27.24
CA PHE A 88 2.42 17.61 26.38
C PHE A 88 2.83 18.23 25.02
N PRO A 89 3.68 19.28 24.97
CA PRO A 89 4.14 19.85 23.69
C PRO A 89 4.92 18.84 22.84
N LEU A 90 5.79 18.04 23.45
CA LEU A 90 6.57 17.03 22.75
C LEU A 90 5.66 15.98 22.11
N THR A 91 4.67 15.50 22.87
CA THR A 91 3.63 14.59 22.37
C THR A 91 2.86 15.22 21.22
N ALA A 92 2.38 16.47 21.38
CA ALA A 92 1.63 17.16 20.35
C ALA A 92 2.42 17.26 19.03
N VAL A 93 3.69 17.65 19.07
CA VAL A 93 4.57 17.74 17.90
C VAL A 93 4.75 16.38 17.24
N ALA A 94 5.02 15.32 18.02
CA ALA A 94 5.19 13.97 17.49
C ALA A 94 3.91 13.48 16.77
N PHE A 95 2.74 13.73 17.35
CA PHE A 95 1.46 13.37 16.71
C PHE A 95 1.15 14.23 15.48
N ILE A 96 1.52 15.52 15.44
CA ILE A 96 1.39 16.36 14.23
C ILE A 96 2.19 15.76 13.06
N VAL A 97 3.41 15.30 13.31
CA VAL A 97 4.22 14.58 12.30
C VAL A 97 3.49 13.32 11.84
N GLY A 98 2.90 12.57 12.77
CA GLY A 98 2.05 11.42 12.47
C GLY A 98 0.84 11.76 11.58
N VAL A 99 0.14 12.88 11.85
CA VAL A 99 -0.99 13.35 11.03
C VAL A 99 -0.54 13.62 9.61
N VAL A 100 0.52 14.39 9.42
CA VAL A 100 1.03 14.75 8.07
C VAL A 100 1.33 13.47 7.27
N PHE A 101 1.92 12.48 7.92
CA PHE A 101 2.25 11.22 7.27
C PHE A 101 1.02 10.38 6.91
N LEU A 102 0.08 10.22 7.83
CA LEU A 102 -1.18 9.51 7.58
C LEU A 102 -2.02 10.19 6.49
N VAL A 103 -2.06 11.51 6.45
CA VAL A 103 -2.72 12.28 5.38
C VAL A 103 -2.00 12.03 4.04
N GLY A 104 -0.66 12.03 4.02
CA GLY A 104 0.11 11.68 2.83
C GLY A 104 -0.21 10.28 2.31
N MET A 105 -0.28 9.29 3.21
CA MET A 105 -0.70 7.92 2.89
C MET A 105 -2.13 7.86 2.36
N LEU A 106 -3.05 8.63 2.94
CA LEU A 106 -4.44 8.69 2.48
C LEU A 106 -4.55 9.31 1.09
N VAL A 107 -3.78 10.36 0.81
CA VAL A 107 -3.72 10.98 -0.53
C VAL A 107 -3.11 10.03 -1.55
N GLN A 108 -2.04 9.32 -1.19
CA GLN A 108 -1.43 8.31 -2.04
C GLN A 108 -2.42 7.16 -2.31
N TRP A 109 -3.10 6.69 -1.28
CA TRP A 109 -4.16 5.71 -1.41
C TRP A 109 -5.29 6.20 -2.31
N TRP A 110 -5.72 7.45 -2.20
CA TRP A 110 -6.77 7.99 -3.06
C TRP A 110 -6.39 7.93 -4.55
N ARG A 111 -5.09 8.14 -4.84
CA ARG A 111 -4.53 8.08 -6.19
C ARG A 111 -4.36 6.66 -6.73
N GLU A 112 -3.91 5.74 -5.88
CA GLU A 112 -3.54 4.38 -6.31
C GLU A 112 -4.68 3.38 -6.13
N ARG A 113 -5.55 3.60 -5.13
CA ARG A 113 -6.62 2.72 -4.65
C ARG A 113 -6.18 1.28 -4.44
N SER A 114 -4.91 1.09 -4.08
CA SER A 114 -4.31 -0.22 -3.83
C SER A 114 -4.22 -0.51 -2.34
N ARG A 115 -4.49 -1.75 -1.97
CA ARG A 115 -4.21 -2.24 -0.61
C ARG A 115 -2.71 -2.35 -0.37
N SER A 116 -2.27 -1.94 0.82
CA SER A 116 -0.90 -2.05 1.30
C SER A 116 -0.92 -2.50 2.76
N THR A 117 -0.40 -3.70 3.01
CA THR A 117 -0.36 -4.27 4.37
C THR A 117 0.52 -3.44 5.30
N ALA A 118 1.62 -2.88 4.80
CA ALA A 118 2.50 -2.01 5.60
C ALA A 118 1.77 -0.74 6.06
N VAL A 119 1.00 -0.10 5.18
CA VAL A 119 0.21 1.10 5.52
C VAL A 119 -0.90 0.74 6.50
N LEU A 120 -1.56 -0.42 6.32
CA LEU A 120 -2.58 -0.89 7.25
C LEU A 120 -2.00 -1.14 8.65
N VAL A 121 -0.89 -1.87 8.75
CA VAL A 121 -0.20 -2.13 10.03
C VAL A 121 0.21 -0.83 10.71
N PHE A 122 0.77 0.11 9.94
CA PHE A 122 1.14 1.43 10.45
C PHE A 122 -0.06 2.21 10.98
N ALA A 123 -1.16 2.26 10.20
CA ALA A 123 -2.36 2.98 10.60
C ALA A 123 -2.98 2.40 11.88
N VAL A 124 -3.02 1.08 11.99
CA VAL A 124 -3.45 0.39 13.21
C VAL A 124 -2.52 0.72 14.37
N LEU A 125 -1.20 0.64 14.18
CA LEU A 125 -0.22 0.97 15.22
C LEU A 125 -0.38 2.42 15.71
N ALA A 126 -0.56 3.38 14.79
CA ALA A 126 -0.78 4.78 15.12
C ALA A 126 -2.06 4.98 15.96
N VAL A 127 -3.14 4.28 15.63
CA VAL A 127 -4.39 4.28 16.42
C VAL A 127 -4.15 3.71 17.82
N VAL A 128 -3.48 2.55 17.92
CA VAL A 128 -3.17 1.95 19.23
C VAL A 128 -2.29 2.87 20.07
N CYS A 129 -1.23 3.44 19.50
CA CYS A 129 -0.37 4.40 20.17
C CYS A 129 -1.13 5.65 20.64
N GLY A 130 -2.04 6.17 19.81
CA GLY A 130 -2.90 7.30 20.19
C GLY A 130 -3.80 6.96 21.37
N LEU A 131 -4.48 5.80 21.34
CA LEU A 131 -5.34 5.36 22.44
C LEU A 131 -4.55 5.15 23.73
N VAL A 132 -3.39 4.49 23.67
CA VAL A 132 -2.51 4.30 24.83
C VAL A 132 -2.03 5.64 25.38
N THR A 133 -1.68 6.60 24.52
CA THR A 133 -1.30 7.96 24.95
C THR A 133 -2.43 8.64 25.71
N LEU A 134 -3.67 8.56 25.21
CA LEU A 134 -4.83 9.15 25.90
C LEU A 134 -5.08 8.49 27.26
N LEU A 135 -4.95 7.16 27.34
CA LEU A 135 -5.10 6.42 28.59
C LEU A 135 -4.04 6.82 29.61
N LEU A 136 -2.76 6.82 29.22
CA LEU A 136 -1.66 7.18 30.11
C LEU A 136 -1.70 8.67 30.51
N ALA A 137 -2.05 9.55 29.58
CA ALA A 137 -2.17 10.97 29.88
C ALA A 137 -3.30 11.25 30.89
N ASN A 138 -4.38 10.45 30.89
CA ASN A 138 -5.46 10.60 31.86
C ASN A 138 -4.99 10.40 33.32
N ASP A 139 -3.99 9.55 33.55
CA ASP A 139 -3.45 9.27 34.88
C ASP A 139 -2.60 10.42 35.46
N TYR A 140 -2.21 11.41 34.64
CA TYR A 140 -1.36 12.55 35.03
C TYR A 140 -2.15 13.81 35.48
N THR A 141 -3.50 13.78 35.57
CA THR A 141 -4.31 14.99 35.28
C THR A 141 -5.20 15.60 36.38
N ASP A 142 -4.90 15.53 37.68
CA ASP A 142 -5.72 16.31 38.63
C ASP A 142 -5.61 17.84 38.39
N GLU A 143 -4.47 18.35 37.92
CA GLU A 143 -4.25 19.78 37.63
C GLU A 143 -4.63 20.20 36.19
N PHE A 144 -4.68 19.26 35.25
CA PHE A 144 -4.81 19.55 33.80
C PHE A 144 -6.15 19.14 33.18
N ARG A 145 -7.11 18.59 33.95
CA ARG A 145 -8.41 18.06 33.49
C ARG A 145 -9.21 18.97 32.53
N GLY A 146 -9.03 20.29 32.58
CA GLY A 146 -9.71 21.24 31.68
C GLY A 146 -8.98 21.49 30.35
N ASN A 147 -7.65 21.53 30.34
CA ASN A 147 -6.85 21.94 29.17
C ASN A 147 -6.12 20.77 28.48
N ALA A 148 -5.95 19.64 29.15
CA ALA A 148 -5.29 18.44 28.59
C ALA A 148 -5.96 17.98 27.29
N THR A 149 -7.29 18.02 27.22
CA THR A 149 -8.03 17.58 26.03
C THR A 149 -7.71 18.44 24.80
N LEU A 150 -7.49 19.76 24.98
CA LEU A 150 -7.10 20.66 23.91
C LEU A 150 -5.65 20.41 23.45
N LEU A 151 -4.73 20.17 24.39
CA LEU A 151 -3.33 19.85 24.08
C LEU A 151 -3.18 18.48 23.37
N LEU A 152 -4.13 17.57 23.58
CA LEU A 152 -4.17 16.25 22.96
C LEU A 152 -5.02 16.18 21.68
N ILE A 153 -5.49 17.31 21.13
CA ILE A 153 -6.18 17.36 19.83
C ILE A 153 -5.40 16.62 18.73
N PRO A 154 -4.06 16.78 18.58
CA PRO A 154 -3.30 16.04 17.57
C PRO A 154 -3.42 14.52 17.71
N VAL A 155 -3.53 14.00 18.94
CA VAL A 155 -3.70 12.57 19.21
C VAL A 155 -5.04 12.07 18.69
N TRP A 156 -6.11 12.82 18.96
CA TRP A 156 -7.45 12.53 18.44
C TRP A 156 -7.49 12.56 16.91
N ILE A 157 -6.82 13.52 16.28
CA ILE A 157 -6.74 13.60 14.82
C ILE A 157 -6.00 12.39 14.25
N VAL A 158 -4.87 11.97 14.84
CA VAL A 158 -4.17 10.75 14.39
C VAL A 158 -5.05 9.51 14.52
N ILE A 159 -5.79 9.35 15.61
CA ILE A 159 -6.72 8.23 15.78
C ILE A 159 -7.77 8.27 14.66
N ALA A 160 -8.41 9.41 14.44
CA ALA A 160 -9.46 9.55 13.43
C ALA A 160 -8.94 9.27 12.01
N VAL A 161 -7.82 9.89 11.62
CA VAL A 161 -7.22 9.68 10.30
C VAL A 161 -6.69 8.25 10.16
N GLY A 162 -6.09 7.69 11.21
CA GLY A 162 -5.59 6.31 11.22
C GLY A 162 -6.71 5.29 11.00
N VAL A 163 -7.85 5.46 11.65
CA VAL A 163 -9.05 4.62 11.42
C VAL A 163 -9.53 4.74 9.97
N VAL A 164 -9.62 5.97 9.44
CA VAL A 164 -10.03 6.19 8.03
C VAL A 164 -9.06 5.51 7.06
N VAL A 165 -7.75 5.66 7.27
CA VAL A 165 -6.72 5.00 6.44
C VAL A 165 -6.82 3.48 6.53
N ALA A 166 -7.01 2.93 7.72
CA ALA A 166 -7.14 1.48 7.92
C ALA A 166 -8.39 0.94 7.21
N LEU A 167 -9.55 1.56 7.39
CA LEU A 167 -10.79 1.18 6.71
C LEU A 167 -10.67 1.29 5.20
N ALA A 168 -10.07 2.38 4.70
CA ALA A 168 -9.82 2.59 3.28
C ALA A 168 -8.98 1.45 2.67
N HIS A 169 -7.94 0.99 3.37
CA HIS A 169 -7.08 -0.09 2.90
C HIS A 169 -7.71 -1.49 3.05
N VAL A 170 -8.51 -1.72 4.08
CA VAL A 170 -9.28 -2.98 4.23
C VAL A 170 -10.33 -3.11 3.14
N ALA A 171 -11.01 -2.01 2.79
CA ALA A 171 -12.01 -1.98 1.73
C ALA A 171 -11.40 -1.97 0.32
N SER A 172 -10.08 -1.84 0.19
CA SER A 172 -9.42 -1.83 -1.12
C SER A 172 -9.15 -3.25 -1.62
N PRO A 173 -9.39 -3.51 -2.93
CA PRO A 173 -9.03 -4.79 -3.52
C PRO A 173 -7.52 -5.04 -3.37
N ALA A 174 -7.17 -6.30 -3.13
CA ALA A 174 -5.79 -6.73 -2.94
C ALA A 174 -4.94 -6.63 -4.23
N GLU A 175 -5.60 -6.58 -5.40
CA GLU A 175 -5.02 -6.48 -6.74
C GLU A 175 -5.52 -5.22 -7.46
N SER A 176 -4.76 -4.48 -8.28
CA SER A 176 -3.50 -4.79 -8.97
C SER A 176 -2.67 -3.50 -9.14
N ARG A 177 -1.96 -3.05 -8.09
CA ARG A 177 -1.01 -1.91 -8.22
C ARG A 177 -0.02 -2.16 -9.37
N ARG A 178 0.42 -3.42 -9.54
CA ARG A 178 1.28 -3.85 -10.64
C ARG A 178 0.61 -3.72 -12.01
N ALA A 179 -0.61 -4.23 -12.20
CA ALA A 179 -1.27 -4.16 -13.49
C ALA A 179 -1.70 -2.72 -13.86
N ARG A 180 -2.11 -1.91 -12.88
CA ARG A 180 -2.32 -0.46 -13.07
C ARG A 180 -1.04 0.29 -13.43
N LEU A 181 0.08 0.03 -12.74
CA LEU A 181 1.35 0.69 -13.05
C LEU A 181 1.85 0.28 -14.45
N ALA A 182 1.74 -1.00 -14.79
CA ALA A 182 2.13 -1.52 -16.09
C ALA A 182 1.30 -0.93 -17.24
N THR A 183 0.04 -0.55 -17.00
CA THR A 183 -0.86 0.03 -18.00
C THR A 183 -0.86 1.57 -18.04
N LYS A 184 -0.47 2.23 -16.95
CA LYS A 184 -0.48 3.69 -16.81
C LYS A 184 0.56 4.34 -17.72
N GLY A 185 0.12 5.31 -18.53
CA GLY A 185 0.99 6.10 -19.41
C GLY A 185 1.52 5.35 -20.65
N LEU A 186 0.97 4.19 -21.00
CA LEU A 186 1.22 3.57 -22.30
C LEU A 186 0.59 4.44 -23.40
N ALA A 187 1.32 4.63 -24.49
CA ALA A 187 0.76 5.19 -25.71
C ALA A 187 -0.32 4.25 -26.27
N ASP A 188 -1.32 4.81 -26.96
CA ASP A 188 -2.43 4.04 -27.52
C ASP A 188 -1.94 2.97 -28.51
N GLU A 189 -0.87 3.26 -29.25
CA GLU A 189 -0.21 2.31 -30.16
C GLU A 189 0.39 1.12 -29.41
N SER A 190 1.16 1.36 -28.35
CA SER A 190 1.72 0.30 -27.52
C SER A 190 0.63 -0.50 -26.82
N ARG A 191 -0.46 0.15 -26.39
CA ARG A 191 -1.63 -0.54 -25.81
C ARG A 191 -2.29 -1.47 -26.83
N ALA A 192 -2.51 -1.00 -28.06
CA ALA A 192 -3.08 -1.81 -29.13
C ALA A 192 -2.20 -3.01 -29.48
N LEU A 193 -0.87 -2.81 -29.48
CA LEU A 193 0.10 -3.88 -29.73
C LEU A 193 0.04 -4.95 -28.63
N LEU A 194 0.08 -4.55 -27.35
CA LEU A 194 -0.01 -5.47 -26.22
C LEU A 194 -1.35 -6.24 -26.19
N LEU A 195 -2.46 -5.58 -26.54
CA LEU A 195 -3.76 -6.25 -26.69
C LEU A 195 -3.75 -7.28 -27.81
N GLY A 196 -3.16 -6.95 -28.97
CA GLY A 196 -3.02 -7.88 -30.09
C GLY A 196 -2.15 -9.09 -29.76
N GLU A 197 -1.06 -8.87 -29.01
CA GLU A 197 -0.17 -9.93 -28.54
C GLU A 197 -0.88 -10.86 -27.54
N ARG A 198 -1.63 -10.27 -26.60
CA ARG A 198 -2.48 -10.99 -25.64
C ARG A 198 -3.53 -11.84 -26.35
N ASP A 199 -4.22 -11.29 -27.34
CA ASP A 199 -5.22 -12.01 -28.12
C ASP A 199 -4.62 -13.18 -28.91
N ALA A 200 -3.44 -12.99 -29.50
CA ALA A 200 -2.72 -14.06 -30.19
C ALA A 200 -2.31 -15.17 -29.22
N ALA A 201 -1.83 -14.83 -28.03
CA ALA A 201 -1.46 -15.80 -27.00
C ALA A 201 -2.67 -16.55 -26.43
N LEU A 202 -3.80 -15.86 -26.19
CA LEU A 202 -5.06 -16.49 -25.75
C LEU A 202 -5.55 -17.53 -26.76
N ARG A 203 -5.46 -17.24 -28.07
CA ARG A 203 -5.80 -18.22 -29.12
C ARG A 203 -4.90 -19.44 -29.06
N VAL A 204 -3.59 -19.26 -28.90
CA VAL A 204 -2.66 -20.39 -28.74
C VAL A 204 -3.02 -21.24 -27.52
N LEU A 205 -3.32 -20.62 -26.38
CA LEU A 205 -3.72 -21.37 -25.18
C LEU A 205 -5.06 -22.10 -25.37
N SER A 206 -6.02 -21.47 -26.04
CA SER A 206 -7.31 -22.07 -26.37
C SER A 206 -7.16 -23.27 -27.32
N ASP A 207 -6.35 -23.14 -28.38
CA ASP A 207 -6.07 -24.22 -29.33
C ASP A 207 -5.39 -25.42 -28.64
N ARG A 208 -4.62 -25.15 -27.57
CA ARG A 208 -3.98 -26.16 -26.73
C ARG A 208 -4.91 -26.74 -25.64
N GLY A 209 -6.16 -26.28 -25.56
CA GLY A 209 -7.12 -26.71 -24.54
C GLY A 209 -6.77 -26.25 -23.12
N MET A 210 -5.93 -25.21 -22.97
CA MET A 210 -5.49 -24.69 -21.67
C MET A 210 -6.45 -23.65 -21.09
N VAL A 211 -7.22 -22.98 -21.95
CA VAL A 211 -8.31 -22.08 -21.53
C VAL A 211 -9.62 -22.81 -21.82
N THR A 212 -10.12 -23.53 -20.83
CA THR A 212 -11.42 -24.22 -20.91
C THR A 212 -12.46 -23.48 -20.06
N GLY A 213 -13.71 -23.45 -20.53
CA GLY A 213 -14.83 -22.85 -19.77
C GLY A 213 -14.99 -21.34 -19.90
N HIS A 214 -14.05 -20.61 -20.52
CA HIS A 214 -14.17 -19.18 -20.77
C HIS A 214 -14.42 -18.87 -22.24
N ASP A 215 -15.33 -17.93 -22.52
CA ASP A 215 -15.50 -17.38 -23.86
C ASP A 215 -14.26 -16.53 -24.23
N LEU A 216 -13.55 -16.94 -25.27
CA LEU A 216 -12.35 -16.27 -25.75
C LEU A 216 -12.64 -14.83 -26.18
N ALA A 217 -13.83 -14.55 -26.73
CA ALA A 217 -14.23 -13.20 -27.09
C ALA A 217 -14.39 -12.31 -25.84
N SER A 218 -14.97 -12.86 -24.77
CA SER A 218 -15.06 -12.19 -23.47
C SER A 218 -13.68 -11.89 -22.86
N LEU A 219 -12.76 -12.85 -22.88
CA LEU A 219 -11.39 -12.64 -22.37
C LEU A 219 -10.62 -11.59 -23.17
N SER A 220 -10.72 -11.61 -24.50
CA SER A 220 -10.09 -10.62 -25.38
C SER A 220 -10.66 -9.21 -25.23
N ALA A 221 -11.92 -9.06 -24.83
CA ALA A 221 -12.56 -7.76 -24.64
C ALA A 221 -12.13 -7.04 -23.35
N ARG A 222 -11.56 -7.76 -22.36
CA ARG A 222 -11.16 -7.17 -21.06
C ARG A 222 -10.02 -6.17 -21.23
N ALA A 223 -9.92 -5.16 -20.36
CA ALA A 223 -8.80 -4.22 -20.44
C ALA A 223 -7.47 -4.93 -20.11
N LEU A 224 -6.34 -4.33 -20.50
CA LEU A 224 -5.03 -4.81 -20.03
C LEU A 224 -4.99 -4.72 -18.50
N GLY A 225 -4.51 -5.77 -17.87
CA GLY A 225 -4.43 -5.90 -16.43
C GLY A 225 -5.68 -6.47 -15.75
N GLU A 226 -6.67 -6.99 -16.49
CA GLU A 226 -7.94 -7.51 -15.96
C GLU A 226 -8.23 -8.98 -16.31
N LEU A 227 -7.29 -9.69 -16.96
CA LEU A 227 -7.43 -11.12 -17.26
C LEU A 227 -7.50 -11.98 -15.99
N HIS A 228 -6.80 -11.57 -14.94
CA HIS A 228 -6.80 -12.29 -13.64
C HIS A 228 -8.20 -12.37 -13.01
N VAL A 229 -9.03 -11.33 -13.17
CA VAL A 229 -10.38 -11.25 -12.59
C VAL A 229 -11.29 -12.38 -13.12
N ALA A 230 -11.11 -12.80 -14.37
CA ALA A 230 -11.89 -13.91 -14.95
C ALA A 230 -11.63 -15.25 -14.22
N THR A 231 -10.46 -15.40 -13.62
CA THR A 231 -10.07 -16.60 -12.88
C THR A 231 -10.71 -16.62 -11.50
N GLU A 232 -10.94 -15.45 -10.88
CA GLU A 232 -11.62 -15.34 -9.60
C GLU A 232 -13.13 -15.57 -9.75
N ASP A 233 -13.75 -15.03 -10.79
CA ASP A 233 -15.16 -15.23 -11.11
C ASP A 233 -15.49 -16.74 -11.25
N ALA A 234 -14.64 -17.52 -11.91
CA ALA A 234 -14.84 -18.96 -12.12
C ALA A 234 -14.58 -19.84 -10.89
N ARG A 235 -13.94 -19.32 -9.83
CA ARG A 235 -13.70 -20.05 -8.57
C ARG A 235 -14.73 -19.73 -7.48
N GLY A 236 -15.55 -18.70 -7.68
CA GLY A 236 -16.58 -18.24 -6.75
C GLY A 236 -17.96 -18.89 -6.95
N GLU A 237 -18.13 -19.70 -8.00
CA GLU A 237 -19.29 -20.56 -8.27
C GLU A 237 -19.00 -22.02 -7.87
#